data_AF-A0A3R6LLR8-F1
#
_entry.id   AF-A0A3R6LLR8-F1
#
_cell.length_a   1.000
_cell.length_b   1.000
_cell.length_c   1.000
_cell.angle_alpha   90.00
_cell.angle_beta   90.00
_cell.angle_gamma   90.00
#
_symmetry.space_group_name_H-M   'P 1'
#
loop_
_entity.id
_entity.type
_entity.pdbx_description
1 polymer ?
#
loop_
_entity_poly.entity_id
_entity_poly.type
_entity_poly.pdbx_seq_one_letter_code
_entity_poly.pdbx_strand_id
1 'polypeptide(L)'
;MIREIHENELKGLLELYLHLHESTVPEMTEQLNRTWSTIVQDRNHHIVIKVVDNKIVSSCVCVIIPNLTRNVRPYAIIENVVTHKDYRGKGYASECLAYAKEIAKKENCYKMMLLTGSKKESTMEFYKSAGYNCSDKTAFVQWIE
;
A
#
# COMPACT_ATOMS: atom_id res chain seq x y z
N MET A 1 -0.91 16.35 3.99
CA MET A 1 -1.88 16.08 2.92
C MET A 1 -1.86 14.59 2.57
N ILE A 2 -3.03 13.97 2.38
CA ILE A 2 -3.18 12.59 1.89
C ILE A 2 -3.64 12.63 0.44
N ARG A 3 -3.00 11.87 -0.46
CA ARG A 3 -3.34 11.80 -1.89
C ARG A 3 -2.64 10.63 -2.58
N GLU A 4 -2.95 10.40 -3.84
CA GLU A 4 -2.12 9.54 -4.70
C GLU A 4 -0.80 10.22 -5.07
N ILE A 5 0.23 9.41 -5.28
CA ILE A 5 1.56 9.87 -5.68
C ILE A 5 1.53 10.49 -7.08
N HIS A 6 2.43 11.44 -7.34
CA HIS A 6 2.65 11.97 -8.68
C HIS A 6 3.84 11.27 -9.36
N GLU A 7 3.84 11.23 -10.69
CA GLU A 7 4.87 10.54 -11.49
C GLU A 7 6.30 11.00 -11.18
N ASN A 8 6.49 12.27 -10.80
CA ASN A 8 7.79 12.86 -10.48
C ASN A 8 8.27 12.61 -9.04
N GLU A 9 7.56 11.80 -8.25
CA GLU A 9 7.85 11.59 -6.82
C GLU A 9 8.49 10.22 -6.52
N LEU A 10 8.91 9.47 -7.55
CA LEU A 10 9.55 8.15 -7.43
C LEU A 10 10.66 8.13 -6.36
N LYS A 11 11.56 9.11 -6.40
CA LYS A 11 12.71 9.16 -5.47
C LYS A 11 12.26 9.22 -4.01
N GLY A 12 11.28 10.07 -3.69
CA GLY A 12 10.77 10.20 -2.32
C GLY A 12 10.07 8.92 -1.83
N LEU A 13 9.41 8.19 -2.73
CA LEU A 13 8.83 6.89 -2.40
C LEU A 13 9.90 5.84 -2.10
N LEU A 14 10.94 5.77 -2.92
CA LEU A 14 12.03 4.81 -2.71
C LEU A 14 12.81 5.09 -1.42
N GLU A 15 13.03 6.36 -1.08
CA GLU A 15 13.59 6.77 0.20
C GLU A 15 12.70 6.32 1.38
N LEU A 16 11.36 6.40 1.24
CA LEU A 16 10.45 5.91 2.25
C LEU A 16 10.51 4.38 2.42
N TYR A 17 10.73 3.62 1.35
CA TYR A 17 10.82 2.15 1.41
C TYR A 17 12.04 1.63 2.19
N LEU A 18 13.05 2.47 2.44
CA LEU A 18 14.11 2.17 3.41
C LEU A 18 13.57 1.97 4.85
N HIS A 19 12.36 2.46 5.14
CA HIS A 19 11.70 2.27 6.43
C HIS A 19 10.75 1.05 6.45
N LEU A 20 10.64 0.33 5.33
CA LEU A 20 9.84 -0.89 5.19
C LEU A 20 10.74 -2.12 5.39
N HIS A 21 11.44 -2.55 4.34
CA HIS A 21 12.33 -3.71 4.32
C HIS A 21 13.63 -3.49 3.52
N GLU A 22 13.72 -2.41 2.73
CA GLU A 22 14.88 -2.15 1.89
C GLU A 22 16.06 -1.57 2.68
N SER A 23 17.27 -1.92 2.26
CA SER A 23 18.51 -1.43 2.87
C SER A 23 19.15 -0.27 2.09
N THR A 24 18.83 -0.12 0.80
CA THR A 24 19.39 0.90 -0.08
C THR A 24 18.36 1.40 -1.09
N VAL A 25 18.53 2.63 -1.57
CA VAL A 25 17.72 3.16 -2.67
C VAL A 25 18.27 2.52 -3.96
N PRO A 26 17.44 1.87 -4.78
CA PRO A 26 17.92 1.27 -6.02
C PRO A 26 18.45 2.35 -6.97
N GLU A 27 19.40 1.97 -7.82
CA GLU A 27 19.89 2.84 -8.89
C GLU A 27 18.77 3.18 -9.87
N MET A 28 18.82 4.38 -10.45
CA MET A 28 17.86 4.87 -11.45
C MET A 28 18.08 4.20 -12.82
N THR A 29 17.93 2.89 -12.87
CA THR A 29 18.09 2.07 -14.07
C THR A 29 16.90 2.21 -15.02
N GLU A 30 17.09 1.82 -16.28
CA GLU A 30 15.99 1.76 -17.24
C GLU A 30 14.88 0.81 -16.79
N GLN A 31 15.24 -0.32 -16.16
CA GLN A 31 14.27 -1.27 -15.63
C GLN A 31 13.39 -0.64 -14.55
N LEU A 32 13.99 0.09 -13.60
CA LEU A 32 13.23 0.81 -12.56
C LEU A 32 12.28 1.84 -13.18
N ASN A 33 12.76 2.62 -14.15
CA ASN A 33 11.93 3.63 -14.82
C ASN A 33 10.77 3.02 -15.62
N ARG A 34 11.01 1.89 -16.30
CA ARG A 34 9.96 1.13 -17.01
C ARG A 34 8.93 0.57 -16.03
N THR A 35 9.36 -0.04 -14.92
CA THR A 35 8.45 -0.55 -13.88
C THR A 35 7.63 0.59 -13.26
N TRP A 36 8.27 1.71 -12.92
CA TRP A 36 7.58 2.88 -12.40
C TRP A 36 6.52 3.40 -13.38
N SER A 37 6.88 3.52 -14.67
CA SER A 37 5.97 3.96 -15.72
C SER A 37 4.75 3.03 -15.85
N THR A 38 4.95 1.72 -15.82
CA THR A 38 3.86 0.73 -15.82
C THR A 38 2.93 0.93 -14.63
N ILE A 39 3.47 1.18 -13.44
CA ILE A 39 2.68 1.36 -12.23
C ILE A 39 1.86 2.64 -12.28
N VAL A 40 2.47 3.79 -12.59
CA VAL A 40 1.76 5.07 -12.57
C VAL A 40 0.72 5.22 -13.69
N GLN A 41 0.87 4.45 -14.78
CA GLN A 41 -0.10 4.40 -15.88
C GLN A 41 -1.20 3.36 -15.68
N ASP A 42 -1.06 2.43 -14.72
CA ASP A 42 -2.08 1.45 -14.42
C ASP A 42 -3.18 2.07 -13.55
N ARG A 43 -4.36 2.26 -14.16
CA ARG A 43 -5.55 2.79 -13.49
C ARG A 43 -6.01 2.01 -12.26
N ASN A 44 -5.59 0.75 -12.11
CA ASN A 44 -5.92 -0.10 -10.97
C ASN A 44 -4.85 -0.07 -9.87
N HIS A 45 -3.69 0.53 -10.14
CA HIS A 45 -2.56 0.54 -9.22
C HIS A 45 -2.44 1.90 -8.55
N HIS A 46 -2.91 1.98 -7.31
CA HIS A 46 -2.95 3.22 -6.56
C HIS A 46 -1.86 3.23 -5.50
N ILE A 47 -0.92 4.17 -5.59
CA ILE A 47 0.05 4.43 -4.52
C ILE A 47 -0.42 5.64 -3.73
N VAL A 48 -0.91 5.38 -2.53
CA VAL A 48 -1.45 6.39 -1.62
C VAL A 48 -0.36 6.88 -0.69
N ILE A 49 -0.16 8.19 -0.60
CA ILE A 49 0.87 8.80 0.21
C ILE A 49 0.35 9.86 1.19
N LYS A 50 0.95 9.90 2.38
CA LYS A 50 0.86 11.01 3.31
C LYS A 50 2.11 11.89 3.14
N VAL A 51 1.88 13.15 2.82
CA VAL A 51 2.91 14.20 2.76
C VAL A 51 2.79 15.12 3.98
N VAL A 52 3.91 15.37 4.66
CA VAL A 52 4.07 16.34 5.75
C VAL A 52 5.33 17.15 5.47
N ASP A 53 5.25 18.47 5.51
CA ASP A 53 6.36 19.40 5.24
C ASP A 53 7.14 19.05 3.96
N ASN A 54 6.40 18.83 2.86
CA ASN A 54 6.90 18.42 1.55
C ASN A 54 7.67 17.08 1.52
N LYS A 55 7.57 16.26 2.57
CA LYS A 55 8.16 14.93 2.64
C LYS A 55 7.09 13.84 2.62
N ILE A 56 7.32 12.77 1.85
CA ILE A 56 6.51 11.55 1.92
C ILE A 56 6.86 10.81 3.22
N VAL A 57 5.91 10.73 4.15
CA VAL A 57 6.15 10.16 5.48
C VAL A 57 5.41 8.85 5.72
N SER A 58 4.41 8.53 4.90
CA SER A 58 3.71 7.25 4.95
C SER A 58 3.15 6.90 3.58
N SER A 59 3.06 5.61 3.28
CA SER A 59 2.51 5.11 2.03
C SER A 59 1.77 3.79 2.25
N CYS A 60 0.82 3.48 1.35
CA CYS A 60 0.40 2.11 1.06
C CYS A 60 0.07 1.98 -0.43
N VAL A 61 0.28 0.79 -0.97
CA VAL A 61 -0.18 0.40 -2.31
C VAL A 61 -1.57 -0.21 -2.20
N CYS A 62 -2.48 0.15 -3.08
CA CYS A 62 -3.80 -0.44 -3.23
C CYS A 62 -3.98 -0.87 -4.70
N VAL A 63 -4.10 -2.16 -4.95
CA VAL A 63 -4.31 -2.71 -6.30
C VAL A 63 -5.73 -3.24 -6.43
N ILE A 64 -6.48 -2.71 -7.39
CA ILE A 64 -7.84 -3.16 -7.73
C ILE A 64 -7.75 -4.33 -8.71
N ILE A 65 -8.34 -5.46 -8.35
CA ILE A 65 -8.32 -6.68 -9.16
C ILE A 65 -9.73 -6.93 -9.72
N PRO A 66 -9.91 -6.85 -11.06
CA PRO A 66 -11.14 -7.25 -11.71
C PRO A 66 -11.50 -8.71 -11.37
N ASN A 67 -12.79 -8.98 -11.22
CA ASN A 67 -13.25 -10.28 -10.72
C ASN A 67 -14.63 -10.60 -11.28
N LEU A 68 -14.86 -11.87 -11.64
CA LEU A 68 -16.14 -12.35 -12.17
C LEU A 68 -17.07 -12.90 -11.08
N THR A 69 -16.54 -13.19 -9.88
CA THR A 69 -17.34 -13.67 -8.75
C THR A 69 -18.05 -12.52 -8.03
N ARG A 70 -18.96 -12.84 -7.10
CA ARG A 70 -19.62 -11.83 -6.23
C ARG A 70 -20.28 -10.70 -7.05
N ASN A 71 -21.03 -11.08 -8.08
CA ASN A 71 -21.71 -10.17 -9.02
C ASN A 71 -20.73 -9.26 -9.79
N VAL A 72 -19.63 -9.83 -10.28
CA VAL A 72 -18.63 -9.12 -11.09
C VAL A 72 -18.00 -7.92 -10.34
N ARG A 73 -17.97 -8.01 -9.00
CA ARG A 73 -17.40 -6.94 -8.16
C ARG A 73 -15.91 -7.18 -7.98
N PRO A 74 -15.04 -6.18 -8.21
CA PRO A 74 -13.61 -6.32 -7.98
C PRO A 74 -13.30 -6.50 -6.49
N TYR A 75 -12.04 -6.75 -6.18
CA TYR A 75 -11.52 -6.68 -4.81
C TYR A 75 -10.16 -6.01 -4.83
N ALA A 76 -9.73 -5.49 -3.69
CA ALA A 76 -8.43 -4.83 -3.57
C ALA A 76 -7.43 -5.67 -2.77
N ILE A 77 -6.15 -5.52 -3.10
CA ILE A 77 -5.02 -5.94 -2.25
C ILE A 77 -4.27 -4.70 -1.80
N ILE A 78 -3.96 -4.64 -0.51
CA ILE A 78 -3.09 -3.63 0.08
C ILE A 78 -1.71 -4.23 0.31
N GLU A 79 -0.70 -3.52 -0.18
CA GLU A 79 0.71 -3.88 -0.06
C GLU A 79 1.55 -2.69 0.41
N ASN A 80 2.79 -2.97 0.80
CA ASN A 80 3.82 -1.95 1.08
C ASN A 80 3.36 -0.83 2.03
N VAL A 81 2.61 -1.18 3.08
CA VAL A 81 2.20 -0.23 4.12
C VAL A 81 3.43 0.15 4.94
N VAL A 82 3.81 1.43 4.90
CA VAL A 82 5.00 1.94 5.58
C VAL A 82 4.75 3.32 6.15
N THR A 83 5.35 3.60 7.30
CA THR A 83 5.49 4.95 7.87
C THR A 83 6.94 5.14 8.28
N HIS A 84 7.51 6.28 7.86
CA HIS A 84 8.85 6.72 8.25
C HIS A 84 9.01 6.67 9.77
N LYS A 85 10.14 6.16 10.26
CA LYS A 85 10.34 5.84 11.69
C LYS A 85 10.01 7.00 12.63
N ASP A 86 10.46 8.22 12.31
CA ASP A 86 10.27 9.44 13.12
C ASP A 86 8.84 10.03 13.03
N TYR A 87 7.99 9.45 12.19
CA TYR A 87 6.59 9.87 11.98
C TYR A 87 5.58 8.79 12.41
N ARG A 88 6.04 7.69 13.01
CA ARG A 88 5.17 6.63 13.57
C ARG A 88 4.39 7.14 14.78
N GLY A 89 3.26 6.49 15.09
CA GLY A 89 2.38 6.86 16.21
C GLY A 89 1.52 8.10 15.98
N LYS A 90 1.56 8.70 14.78
CA LYS A 90 0.80 9.92 14.43
C LYS A 90 -0.46 9.64 13.59
N GLY A 91 -0.84 8.37 13.39
CA GLY A 91 -2.04 7.98 12.62
C GLY A 91 -1.90 7.99 11.09
N TYR A 92 -0.73 8.32 10.53
CA TYR A 92 -0.58 8.48 9.08
C TYR A 92 -0.79 7.21 8.25
N ALA A 93 -0.39 6.04 8.75
CA ALA A 93 -0.72 4.78 8.08
C ALA A 93 -2.23 4.53 8.04
N SER A 94 -2.95 4.87 9.12
CA SER A 94 -4.41 4.76 9.17
C SER A 94 -5.08 5.68 8.16
N GLU A 95 -4.56 6.90 7.96
CA GLU A 95 -5.05 7.81 6.92
C GLU A 95 -4.83 7.23 5.51
N CYS A 96 -3.66 6.63 5.23
CA CYS A 96 -3.40 5.95 3.96
C CYS A 96 -4.38 4.80 3.72
N LEU A 97 -4.59 3.93 4.72
CA LEU A 97 -5.53 2.81 4.63
C LEU A 97 -6.98 3.27 4.46
N ALA A 98 -7.38 4.37 5.13
CA ALA A 98 -8.71 4.95 4.98
C ALA A 98 -8.91 5.49 3.56
N TYR A 99 -7.92 6.19 3.00
CA TYR A 99 -7.98 6.68 1.63
C TYR A 99 -8.04 5.53 0.61
N ALA A 100 -7.21 4.49 0.79
CA ALA A 100 -7.26 3.28 -0.03
C ALA A 100 -8.63 2.58 0.03
N LYS A 101 -9.30 2.61 1.19
CA LYS A 101 -10.67 2.10 1.35
C LYS A 101 -11.70 2.91 0.57
N GLU A 102 -11.56 4.23 0.52
CA GLU A 102 -12.44 5.07 -0.30
C GLU A 102 -12.25 4.82 -1.80
N ILE A 103 -11.01 4.59 -2.26
CA ILE A 103 -10.75 4.13 -3.64
C ILE A 103 -11.47 2.80 -3.90
N ALA A 104 -11.24 1.79 -3.05
CA ALA A 104 -11.84 0.47 -3.22
C ALA A 104 -13.38 0.52 -3.23
N LYS A 105 -13.99 1.35 -2.37
CA LYS A 105 -15.45 1.57 -2.40
C LYS A 105 -15.93 2.21 -3.70
N LYS A 106 -15.22 3.23 -4.19
CA LYS A 106 -15.54 3.94 -5.44
C LYS A 106 -15.50 2.98 -6.65
N GLU A 107 -14.52 2.07 -6.66
CA GLU A 107 -14.41 1.01 -7.66
C GLU A 107 -15.34 -0.20 -7.40
N ASN A 108 -16.28 -0.06 -6.46
CA ASN A 108 -17.27 -1.08 -6.08
C ASN A 108 -16.66 -2.42 -5.62
N CYS A 109 -15.45 -2.39 -5.04
CA CYS A 109 -14.85 -3.57 -4.47
C CYS A 109 -15.71 -4.17 -3.36
N TYR A 110 -15.80 -5.50 -3.32
CA TYR A 110 -16.54 -6.19 -2.24
C TYR A 110 -15.69 -6.47 -1.01
N LYS A 111 -14.36 -6.41 -1.12
CA LYS A 111 -13.41 -6.56 0.00
C LYS A 111 -12.06 -5.91 -0.34
N MET A 112 -11.27 -5.68 0.71
CA MET A 112 -9.84 -5.38 0.64
C MET A 112 -9.09 -6.45 1.45
N MET A 113 -7.92 -6.87 0.99
CA MET A 113 -7.09 -7.87 1.66
C MET A 113 -5.69 -7.32 1.87
N LEU A 114 -5.02 -7.77 2.93
CA LEU A 114 -3.61 -7.50 3.18
C LEU A 114 -3.01 -8.74 3.83
N LEU A 115 -1.77 -9.05 3.47
CA LEU A 115 -0.96 -10.06 4.15
C LEU A 115 0.19 -9.34 4.84
N THR A 116 0.58 -9.81 6.03
CA THR A 116 1.76 -9.28 6.72
C THR A 116 2.54 -10.44 7.34
N GLY A 117 3.85 -10.43 7.15
CA GLY A 117 4.77 -11.33 7.85
C GLY A 117 5.08 -10.91 9.28
N SER A 118 4.55 -9.76 9.74
CA SER A 118 4.82 -9.26 11.08
C SER A 118 4.18 -10.15 12.14
N LYS A 119 4.97 -10.60 13.11
CA LYS A 119 4.47 -11.33 14.29
C LYS A 119 4.27 -10.42 15.51
N LYS A 120 4.47 -9.11 15.35
CA LYS A 120 4.33 -8.14 16.44
C LYS A 120 2.85 -7.91 16.72
N GLU A 121 2.46 -8.04 17.99
CA GLU A 121 1.09 -7.80 18.44
C GLU A 121 0.62 -6.39 18.08
N SER A 122 1.47 -5.38 18.26
CA SER A 122 1.15 -4.00 17.88
C SER A 122 0.81 -3.81 16.40
N THR A 123 1.44 -4.58 15.50
CA THR A 123 1.08 -4.57 14.08
C THR A 123 -0.28 -5.23 13.84
N MET A 124 -0.57 -6.32 14.55
CA MET A 124 -1.87 -7.01 14.46
C MET A 124 -3.00 -6.10 14.97
N GLU A 125 -2.81 -5.47 16.12
CA GLU A 125 -3.74 -4.50 16.70
C GLU A 125 -3.96 -3.30 15.79
N PHE A 126 -2.89 -2.79 15.16
CA PHE A 126 -2.99 -1.74 14.17
C PHE A 126 -3.94 -2.12 13.02
N TYR A 127 -3.74 -3.26 12.37
CA TYR A 127 -4.63 -3.67 11.27
C TYR A 127 -6.05 -3.98 11.75
N LYS A 128 -6.22 -4.59 12.93
CA LYS A 128 -7.55 -4.79 13.54
C LYS A 128 -8.26 -3.46 13.78
N SER A 129 -7.56 -2.45 14.32
CA SER A 129 -8.11 -1.11 14.56
C SER A 129 -8.49 -0.39 13.26
N ALA A 130 -7.79 -0.70 12.15
CA ALA A 130 -8.14 -0.23 10.81
C ALA A 130 -9.32 -0.99 10.17
N GLY A 131 -9.90 -1.97 10.87
CA GLY A 131 -11.08 -2.72 10.45
C GLY A 131 -10.80 -4.02 9.70
N TYR A 132 -9.55 -4.49 9.67
CA TYR A 132 -9.21 -5.78 9.07
C TYR A 132 -9.48 -6.92 10.06
N ASN A 133 -10.08 -8.00 9.56
CA ASN A 133 -10.20 -9.26 10.32
C ASN A 133 -9.09 -10.23 9.89
N CYS A 134 -8.63 -11.05 10.83
CA CYS A 134 -7.64 -12.10 10.59
C CYS A 134 -8.16 -13.49 10.98
N SER A 135 -9.47 -13.63 11.19
CA SER A 135 -10.14 -14.87 11.62
C SER A 135 -10.84 -15.61 10.47
N ASP A 136 -11.29 -14.90 9.44
CA ASP A 136 -12.23 -15.47 8.47
C ASP A 136 -11.54 -16.19 7.30
N LYS A 137 -10.24 -15.96 7.14
CA LYS A 137 -9.42 -16.45 6.02
C LYS A 137 -8.03 -16.84 6.50
N THR A 138 -7.55 -17.96 5.96
CA THR A 138 -6.16 -18.40 6.05
C THR A 138 -5.42 -18.00 4.78
N ALA A 139 -4.28 -17.33 4.92
CA ALA A 139 -3.39 -17.03 3.80
C ALA A 139 -2.42 -18.20 3.58
N PHE A 140 -2.17 -18.53 2.32
CA PHE A 140 -1.14 -19.49 1.90
C PHE A 140 -0.18 -18.78 0.95
N VAL A 141 1.11 -19.04 1.10
CA VAL A 141 2.16 -18.43 0.28
C VAL A 141 3.02 -19.56 -0.28
N GLN A 142 3.15 -19.59 -1.61
CA GLN A 142 4.12 -20.41 -2.32
C GLN A 142 5.13 -19.47 -2.97
N TRP A 143 6.40 -19.62 -2.60
CA TRP A 143 7.49 -18.88 -3.20
C TRP A 143 7.86 -19.52 -4.54
N ILE A 144 8.05 -18.70 -5.57
CA ILE A 144 8.50 -19.12 -6.91
C ILE A 144 9.91 -18.56 -7.06
N GLU A 145 10.90 -19.44 -7.24
CA GLU A 145 12.28 -19.08 -7.56
C GLU A 145 12.45 -18.75 -9.05
#